data_AF-A0A9P7F6B7-F1
#
_entry.id   AF-A0A9P7F6B7-F1
#
_cell.length_a   1.000
_cell.length_b   1.000
_cell.length_c   1.000
_cell.angle_alpha   90.00
_cell.angle_beta   90.00
_cell.angle_gamma   90.00
#
_symmetry.space_group_name_H-M   'P 1'
#
loop_
_entity.id
_entity.type
_entity.pdbx_description
1 polymer ?
#
loop_
_entity_poly.entity_id
_entity_poly.type
_entity_poly.pdbx_seq_one_letter_code
_entity_poly.pdbx_strand_id
1 'polypeptide(L)'
;MSSSELQYIVELSGQHLLLISNMDNHIPISKRLQELKDKAHAWFSVDIRSAKTFSIPKVVWSNSFVADGHIYMWDKIDDTATIIPIFPKPSQQTIKRNWPPGTLCTVPNSTNLRVLMDPAQNLIAVVYVNHERLFINLRALDDDSFHPQAAGLTLFLSELPGYDDHMDSESLRLKVMGRYIALQCTSSKYNMWQLQIWNWQHSTTSDSVLRVSNKCPWRIHFCFFGNDRLLVFAEDLKLYSIEDMSQTPELLASFMLHTQLRYTTACLLPVDDIACSSQPQWGLNAPIVYVISTRIFLRSFRSGSSDANTVEIVHLSGNRVLLLFPVPERISNHNSVTRRISKLSKLRIMDFSPLAVMNRWGLGRVVRKPSTLDITGCEEHLTTFLPYVEVILDREFGADKLTDIWMDRDKIYLLSNELEVINV
;
A
#
# COMPACT_ATOMS: atom_id res chain seq x y z
N MET A 1 -32.04 8.43 18.60
CA MET A 1 -30.58 8.43 18.43
C MET A 1 -29.94 8.73 19.76
N SER A 2 -28.93 7.96 20.16
CA SER A 2 -28.15 8.25 21.37
C SER A 2 -27.25 9.48 21.15
N SER A 3 -26.84 10.19 22.21
CA SER A 3 -25.92 11.33 22.09
C SER A 3 -24.60 10.95 21.38
N SER A 4 -24.09 9.74 21.65
CA SER A 4 -22.89 9.20 21.01
C SER A 4 -23.05 8.92 19.51
N GLU A 5 -24.25 8.53 19.07
CA GLU A 5 -24.55 8.28 17.66
C GLU A 5 -24.61 9.55 16.84
N LEU A 6 -25.26 10.59 17.37
CA LEU A 6 -25.23 11.90 16.73
C LEU A 6 -23.80 12.45 16.66
N GLN A 7 -23.03 12.35 17.76
CA GLN A 7 -21.63 12.77 17.76
C GLN A 7 -20.79 11.97 16.76
N TYR A 8 -21.01 10.66 16.64
CA TYR A 8 -20.32 9.83 15.66
C TYR A 8 -20.63 10.25 14.23
N ILE A 9 -21.89 10.51 13.91
CA ILE A 9 -22.30 11.00 12.58
C ILE A 9 -21.70 12.38 12.29
N VAL A 10 -21.71 13.28 13.29
CA VAL A 10 -21.10 14.61 13.16
C VAL A 10 -19.60 14.51 12.94
N GLU A 11 -18.90 13.63 13.66
CA GLU A 11 -17.46 13.43 13.52
C GLU A 11 -17.11 12.81 12.17
N LEU A 12 -17.86 11.79 11.71
CA LEU A 12 -17.72 11.22 10.37
C LEU A 12 -17.96 12.27 9.28
N SER A 13 -19.03 13.06 9.41
CA SER A 13 -19.36 14.13 8.47
C SER A 13 -18.27 15.21 8.45
N GLY A 14 -17.75 15.55 9.62
CA GLY A 14 -16.60 16.45 9.81
C GLY A 14 -15.31 15.89 9.22
N GLN A 15 -15.21 14.57 9.02
CA GLN A 15 -14.10 13.93 8.30
C GLN A 15 -14.43 13.60 6.84
N HIS A 16 -15.62 13.97 6.35
CA HIS A 16 -16.17 13.57 5.05
C HIS A 16 -16.16 12.05 4.81
N LEU A 17 -16.32 11.26 5.87
CA LEU A 17 -16.42 9.81 5.83
C LEU A 17 -17.90 9.42 5.80
N LEU A 18 -18.22 8.33 5.10
CA LEU A 18 -19.57 7.77 5.11
C LEU A 18 -19.73 6.76 6.25
N LEU A 19 -20.95 6.68 6.78
CA LEU A 19 -21.34 5.59 7.65
C LEU A 19 -21.40 4.32 6.79
N ILE A 20 -20.54 3.35 7.08
CA ILE A 20 -20.62 2.03 6.42
C ILE A 20 -21.84 1.32 7.03
N SER A 21 -22.93 1.26 6.26
CA SER A 21 -24.24 0.76 6.72
C SER A 21 -24.28 -0.74 6.99
N ASN A 22 -23.24 -1.49 6.60
CA ASN A 22 -23.30 -2.94 6.47
C ASN A 22 -22.19 -3.70 7.23
N MET A 23 -21.70 -3.15 8.33
CA MET A 23 -20.76 -3.86 9.19
C MET A 23 -21.52 -4.57 10.31
N ASP A 24 -21.62 -5.90 10.23
CA ASP A 24 -21.94 -6.84 11.32
C ASP A 24 -21.00 -6.73 12.55
N ASN A 25 -20.18 -5.68 12.60
CA ASN A 25 -19.27 -5.41 13.68
C ASN A 25 -20.08 -5.00 14.93
N HIS A 26 -20.17 -5.91 15.89
CA HIS A 26 -20.71 -5.72 17.25
C HIS A 26 -20.04 -4.60 18.08
N ILE A 27 -19.19 -3.76 17.47
CA ILE A 27 -18.50 -2.64 18.12
C ILE A 27 -19.51 -1.51 18.41
N PRO A 28 -19.74 -1.15 19.68
CA PRO A 28 -20.63 -0.05 20.05
C PRO A 28 -20.21 1.28 19.42
N ILE A 29 -21.19 2.10 19.05
CA ILE A 29 -20.98 3.41 18.40
C ILE A 29 -20.06 4.32 19.21
N SER A 30 -20.17 4.31 20.54
CA SER A 30 -19.28 5.09 21.42
C SER A 30 -17.81 4.70 21.28
N LYS A 31 -17.51 3.41 21.11
CA LYS A 31 -16.16 2.91 20.88
C LYS A 31 -15.64 3.33 19.49
N ARG A 32 -16.49 3.24 18.45
CA ARG A 32 -16.13 3.72 17.10
C ARG A 32 -15.85 5.23 17.08
N LEU A 33 -16.64 6.02 17.81
CA LEU A 33 -16.41 7.46 17.99
C LEU A 33 -15.09 7.73 18.72
N GLN A 34 -14.80 6.98 19.78
CA GLN A 34 -13.54 7.15 20.51
C GLN A 34 -12.34 6.80 19.61
N GLU A 35 -12.39 5.69 18.88
CA GLU A 35 -11.34 5.30 17.93
C GLU A 35 -11.15 6.36 16.82
N LEU A 36 -12.24 6.93 16.32
CA LEU A 36 -12.22 7.99 15.32
C LEU A 36 -11.54 9.27 15.86
N LYS A 37 -11.83 9.65 17.10
CA LYS A 37 -11.23 10.79 17.78
C LYS A 37 -9.77 10.54 18.13
N ASP A 38 -9.44 9.37 18.66
CA ASP A 38 -8.07 8.98 19.00
C ASP A 38 -7.18 8.98 17.76
N LYS A 39 -7.69 8.46 16.62
CA LYS A 39 -7.00 8.53 15.32
C LYS A 39 -6.74 9.96 14.85
N ALA A 40 -7.69 10.85 15.07
CA ALA A 40 -7.53 12.27 14.74
C ALA A 40 -6.56 12.97 15.72
N HIS A 41 -6.59 12.60 17.00
CA HIS A 41 -5.79 13.22 18.05
C HIS A 41 -4.33 12.77 18.10
N ALA A 42 -4.02 11.51 17.80
CA ALA A 42 -2.65 11.00 17.78
C ALA A 42 -1.74 11.94 16.99
N TRP A 43 -2.20 12.38 15.81
CA TRP A 43 -1.48 13.27 14.90
C TRP A 43 -1.32 14.71 15.35
N PHE A 44 -2.03 15.16 16.37
CA PHE A 44 -1.73 16.45 16.98
C PHE A 44 -0.61 16.33 18.03
N SER A 45 -0.28 15.11 18.43
CA SER A 45 0.77 14.79 19.41
C SER A 45 2.05 14.23 18.78
N VAL A 46 2.19 14.28 17.45
CA VAL A 46 3.39 13.83 16.73
C VAL A 46 4.62 14.46 17.35
N ASP A 47 5.47 13.64 17.95
CA ASP A 47 6.81 14.04 18.33
C ASP A 47 7.82 13.35 17.42
N ILE A 48 8.20 14.08 16.37
CA ILE A 48 9.20 13.67 15.38
C ILE A 48 10.56 13.38 16.04
N ARG A 49 10.84 14.04 17.18
CA ARG A 49 12.09 13.88 17.92
C ARG A 49 12.09 12.63 18.79
N SER A 50 10.93 11.99 18.99
CA SER A 50 10.76 10.79 19.81
C SER A 50 11.09 9.47 19.09
N ALA A 51 11.78 9.56 17.95
CA ALA A 51 12.05 8.41 17.11
C ALA A 51 12.82 7.31 17.87
N LYS A 52 12.33 6.08 17.77
CA LYS A 52 12.96 4.91 18.39
C LYS A 52 13.63 4.09 17.29
N THR A 53 14.88 3.72 17.51
CA THR A 53 15.60 2.82 16.61
C THR A 53 15.45 1.38 17.04
N PHE A 54 15.42 0.48 16.06
CA PHE A 54 15.32 -0.95 16.20
C PHE A 54 16.34 -1.59 15.26
N SER A 55 17.24 -2.39 15.81
CA SER A 55 18.25 -3.10 15.03
C SER A 55 17.59 -4.21 14.23
N ILE A 56 17.67 -4.12 12.91
CA ILE A 56 17.26 -5.19 12.01
C ILE A 56 18.51 -6.02 11.66
N PRO A 57 18.42 -7.35 11.50
CA PRO A 57 19.55 -8.14 11.01
C PRO A 57 20.15 -7.56 9.70
N LYS A 58 21.44 -7.74 9.44
CA LYS A 58 22.11 -7.14 8.27
C LYS A 58 21.85 -7.87 6.94
N VAL A 59 20.77 -8.62 6.81
CA VAL A 59 20.52 -9.41 5.60
C VAL A 59 19.91 -8.49 4.54
N VAL A 60 20.36 -8.60 3.29
CA VAL A 60 19.81 -7.81 2.18
C VAL A 60 18.48 -8.45 1.77
N TRP A 61 17.36 -7.91 2.24
CA TRP A 61 16.05 -8.47 1.90
C TRP A 61 15.51 -7.90 0.61
N SER A 62 15.08 -8.78 -0.27
CA SER A 62 14.46 -8.42 -1.55
C SER A 62 13.00 -8.03 -1.41
N ASN A 63 12.30 -8.53 -0.38
CA ASN A 63 10.92 -8.16 -0.08
C ASN A 63 10.74 -7.94 1.43
N SER A 64 10.60 -6.68 1.83
CA SER A 64 10.17 -6.33 3.17
C SER A 64 8.97 -5.41 3.14
N PHE A 65 8.10 -5.52 4.13
CA PHE A 65 7.04 -4.55 4.38
C PHE A 65 6.70 -4.51 5.86
N VAL A 66 6.08 -3.43 6.31
CA VAL A 66 5.58 -3.30 7.67
C VAL A 66 4.06 -3.28 7.65
N ALA A 67 3.44 -4.09 8.51
CA ALA A 67 2.00 -4.11 8.73
C ALA A 67 1.69 -4.46 10.19
N ASP A 68 0.69 -3.80 10.78
CA ASP A 68 0.22 -4.04 12.16
C ASP A 68 1.36 -4.13 13.20
N GLY A 69 2.33 -3.21 13.10
CA GLY A 69 3.46 -3.17 14.02
C GLY A 69 4.42 -4.36 13.92
N HIS A 70 4.47 -5.06 12.80
CA HIS A 70 5.45 -6.13 12.54
C HIS A 70 6.20 -5.86 11.23
N ILE A 71 7.48 -6.22 11.19
CA ILE A 71 8.25 -6.29 9.95
C ILE A 71 8.10 -7.69 9.38
N TYR A 72 7.74 -7.75 8.11
CA TYR A 72 7.67 -8.96 7.31
C TYR A 72 8.83 -8.95 6.33
N MET A 73 9.51 -10.08 6.24
CA MET A 73 10.75 -10.20 5.49
C MET A 73 10.73 -11.52 4.78
N TRP A 74 11.00 -11.52 3.48
CA TRP A 74 11.21 -12.73 2.70
C TRP A 74 12.40 -12.54 1.77
N ASP A 75 13.40 -13.39 1.93
CA ASP A 75 14.49 -13.52 0.99
C ASP A 75 14.17 -14.63 0.00
N LYS A 76 13.94 -14.24 -1.26
CA LYS A 76 13.68 -15.17 -2.34
C LYS A 76 14.88 -16.06 -2.68
N ILE A 77 16.12 -15.61 -2.45
CA ILE A 77 17.33 -16.36 -2.82
C ILE A 77 17.50 -17.54 -1.86
N ASP A 78 17.46 -17.25 -0.57
CA ASP A 78 17.63 -18.27 0.47
C ASP A 78 16.30 -18.95 0.85
N ASP A 79 15.17 -18.50 0.30
CA ASP A 79 13.81 -18.93 0.66
C ASP A 79 13.55 -18.88 2.17
N THR A 80 14.09 -17.84 2.83
CA THR A 80 13.88 -17.60 4.25
C THR A 80 12.84 -16.51 4.44
N ALA A 81 11.95 -16.70 5.41
CA ALA A 81 11.05 -15.63 5.82
C ALA A 81 11.11 -15.39 7.32
N THR A 82 10.85 -14.16 7.73
CA THR A 82 10.88 -13.78 9.14
C THR A 82 9.81 -12.74 9.43
N ILE A 83 9.17 -12.89 10.60
CA ILE A 83 8.28 -11.90 11.20
C ILE A 83 8.91 -11.41 12.48
N ILE A 84 9.03 -10.10 12.62
CA ILE A 84 9.63 -9.45 13.78
C ILE A 84 8.65 -8.40 14.32
N PRO A 85 8.19 -8.52 15.57
CA PRO A 85 7.35 -7.49 16.19
C PRO A 85 8.14 -6.20 16.44
N ILE A 86 7.52 -5.05 16.16
CA ILE A 86 8.08 -3.71 16.30
C ILE A 86 7.43 -3.02 17.51
N PHE A 87 8.16 -2.93 18.61
CA PHE A 87 7.67 -2.36 19.87
C PHE A 87 6.31 -2.93 20.30
N PRO A 88 6.21 -4.25 20.51
CA PRO A 88 4.93 -4.87 20.82
C PRO A 88 4.32 -4.25 22.08
N LYS A 89 3.06 -3.80 21.98
CA LYS A 89 2.29 -3.51 23.19
C LYS A 89 2.12 -4.83 23.96
N PRO A 90 2.12 -4.83 25.31
CA PRO A 90 1.89 -6.05 26.09
C PRO A 90 0.60 -6.79 25.72
N SER A 91 -0.38 -6.07 25.16
CA SER A 91 -1.69 -6.59 24.75
C SER A 91 -1.77 -7.09 23.31
N GLN A 92 -0.71 -6.94 22.49
CA GLN A 92 -0.71 -7.41 21.10
C GLN A 92 -0.05 -8.78 21.01
N GLN A 93 -0.63 -9.66 20.20
CA GLN A 93 -0.03 -10.96 19.89
C GLN A 93 1.31 -10.72 19.20
N THR A 94 2.40 -11.14 19.83
CA THR A 94 3.75 -10.98 19.30
C THR A 94 4.13 -12.21 18.50
N ILE A 95 3.79 -12.22 17.21
CA ILE A 95 4.24 -13.29 16.32
C ILE A 95 5.70 -13.00 15.99
N LYS A 96 6.61 -13.83 16.51
CA LYS A 96 8.00 -13.87 16.10
C LYS A 96 8.28 -15.23 15.50
N ARG A 97 8.60 -15.26 14.21
CA ARG A 97 8.78 -16.51 13.50
C ARG A 97 9.89 -16.40 12.47
N ASN A 98 10.58 -17.51 12.25
CA ASN A 98 11.61 -17.65 11.24
C ASN A 98 11.37 -18.98 10.52
N TRP A 99 11.21 -18.92 9.21
CA TRP A 99 11.10 -20.09 8.35
C TRP A 99 12.46 -20.35 7.70
N PRO A 100 13.13 -21.46 8.03
CA PRO A 100 14.35 -21.84 7.32
C PRO A 100 14.03 -22.23 5.86
N PRO A 101 15.06 -22.28 5.00
CA PRO A 101 14.89 -22.57 3.58
C PRO A 101 14.04 -23.83 3.33
N GLY A 102 13.07 -23.75 2.42
CA GLY A 102 12.24 -24.89 2.02
C GLY A 102 11.12 -25.29 3.01
N THR A 103 10.90 -24.54 4.08
CA THR A 103 9.80 -24.84 5.04
C THR A 103 8.51 -24.07 4.78
N LEU A 104 8.60 -22.94 4.07
CA LEU A 104 7.45 -22.09 3.70
C LEU A 104 6.40 -22.85 2.88
N CYS A 105 6.87 -23.67 1.93
CA CYS A 105 6.04 -24.58 1.16
C CYS A 105 6.61 -25.99 1.26
N THR A 106 5.84 -26.91 1.84
CA THR A 106 6.27 -28.31 2.02
C THR A 106 6.07 -29.15 0.76
N VAL A 107 5.71 -28.54 -0.37
CA VAL A 107 5.48 -29.25 -1.64
C VAL A 107 6.84 -29.58 -2.25
N PRO A 108 7.18 -30.87 -2.43
CA PRO A 108 8.46 -31.26 -3.02
C PRO A 108 8.62 -30.71 -4.44
N ASN A 109 9.85 -30.34 -4.81
CA ASN A 109 10.20 -29.82 -6.13
C ASN A 109 9.42 -28.56 -6.56
N SER A 110 8.94 -27.78 -5.59
CA SER A 110 8.31 -26.48 -5.85
C SER A 110 9.29 -25.33 -5.67
N THR A 111 9.01 -24.22 -6.36
CA THR A 111 9.76 -22.96 -6.20
C THR A 111 8.83 -21.87 -5.72
N ASN A 112 9.15 -21.24 -4.59
CA ASN A 112 8.40 -20.11 -4.05
C ASN A 112 8.64 -18.85 -4.88
N LEU A 113 7.55 -18.20 -5.30
CA LEU A 113 7.59 -17.03 -6.18
C LEU A 113 7.16 -15.75 -5.48
N ARG A 114 6.22 -15.86 -4.52
CA ARG A 114 5.75 -14.74 -3.72
C ARG A 114 5.28 -15.21 -2.36
N VAL A 115 5.61 -14.47 -1.31
CA VAL A 115 5.06 -14.67 0.03
C VAL A 115 4.29 -13.42 0.43
N LEU A 116 3.09 -13.60 0.97
CA LEU A 116 2.30 -12.58 1.63
C LEU A 116 1.95 -13.08 3.03
N MET A 117 2.01 -12.17 4.00
CA MET A 117 1.69 -12.44 5.39
C MET A 117 0.69 -11.38 5.86
N ASP A 118 -0.38 -11.82 6.51
CA ASP A 118 -1.44 -10.98 7.07
C ASP A 118 -1.70 -11.40 8.53
N PRO A 119 -1.11 -10.68 9.51
CA PRO A 119 -1.23 -11.02 10.93
C PRO A 119 -2.64 -10.82 11.45
N ALA A 120 -3.39 -9.86 10.91
CA ALA A 120 -4.75 -9.54 11.35
C ALA A 120 -5.68 -10.73 11.13
N GLN A 121 -5.35 -11.55 10.12
CA GLN A 121 -6.07 -12.78 9.80
C GLN A 121 -5.33 -14.05 10.23
N ASN A 122 -4.17 -13.96 10.89
CA ASN A 122 -3.29 -15.10 11.18
C ASN A 122 -2.93 -15.91 9.91
N LEU A 123 -2.75 -15.25 8.77
CA LEU A 123 -2.66 -15.89 7.45
C LEU A 123 -1.28 -15.70 6.80
N ILE A 124 -0.69 -16.78 6.29
CA ILE A 124 0.41 -16.73 5.32
C ILE A 124 -0.04 -17.36 4.01
N ALA A 125 0.19 -16.65 2.91
CA ALA A 125 -0.11 -17.09 1.56
C ALA A 125 1.20 -17.16 0.74
N VAL A 126 1.54 -18.37 0.28
CA VAL A 126 2.76 -18.64 -0.48
C VAL A 126 2.38 -19.03 -1.91
N VAL A 127 2.71 -18.19 -2.88
CA VAL A 127 2.61 -18.52 -4.30
C VAL A 127 3.82 -19.33 -4.69
N TYR A 128 3.60 -20.52 -5.25
CA TYR A 128 4.66 -21.41 -5.70
C TYR A 128 4.31 -22.00 -7.07
N VAL A 129 5.35 -22.43 -7.80
CA VAL A 129 5.21 -23.21 -9.03
C VAL A 129 5.57 -24.67 -8.77
N ASN A 130 4.78 -25.59 -9.31
CA ASN A 130 5.04 -27.04 -9.28
C ASN A 130 4.54 -27.66 -10.60
N HIS A 131 5.40 -28.41 -11.31
CA HIS A 131 5.10 -28.93 -12.65
C HIS A 131 4.47 -27.88 -13.57
N GLU A 132 5.09 -26.69 -13.64
CA GLU A 132 4.68 -25.55 -14.48
C GLU A 132 3.33 -24.91 -14.14
N ARG A 133 2.66 -25.37 -13.06
CA ARG A 133 1.40 -24.80 -12.59
C ARG A 133 1.64 -23.93 -11.36
N LEU A 134 0.91 -22.82 -11.29
CA LEU A 134 0.91 -21.92 -10.14
C LEU A 134 -0.15 -22.35 -9.12
N PHE A 135 0.22 -22.22 -7.85
CA PHE A 135 -0.62 -22.54 -6.71
C PHE A 135 -0.40 -21.51 -5.60
N ILE A 136 -1.36 -21.41 -4.68
CA ILE A 136 -1.22 -20.60 -3.47
C ILE A 136 -1.44 -21.50 -2.26
N ASN A 137 -0.41 -21.70 -1.43
CA ASN A 137 -0.53 -22.40 -0.15
C ASN A 137 -0.98 -21.43 0.93
N LEU A 138 -1.99 -21.81 1.73
CA LEU A 138 -2.51 -21.04 2.85
C LEU A 138 -2.21 -21.74 4.17
N ARG A 139 -1.57 -21.04 5.11
CA ARG A 139 -1.30 -21.57 6.46
C ARG A 139 -1.58 -20.54 7.54
N ALA A 140 -1.66 -21.03 8.77
CA ALA A 140 -1.71 -20.21 9.96
C ALA A 140 -0.31 -19.64 10.29
N LEU A 141 -0.24 -18.36 10.63
CA LEU A 141 1.03 -17.68 10.95
C LEU A 141 1.61 -18.08 12.31
N ASP A 142 0.78 -18.47 13.26
CA ASP A 142 1.14 -18.79 14.64
C ASP A 142 1.71 -20.20 14.83
N ASP A 143 1.24 -21.20 14.07
CA ASP A 143 1.67 -22.59 14.25
C ASP A 143 2.07 -23.38 12.98
N ASP A 144 2.08 -22.76 11.78
CA ASP A 144 2.33 -23.41 10.47
C ASP A 144 1.30 -24.50 10.11
N SER A 145 0.25 -24.64 10.89
CA SER A 145 -0.82 -25.57 10.59
C SER A 145 -1.72 -25.05 9.46
N PHE A 146 -2.68 -25.88 9.06
CA PHE A 146 -3.72 -25.47 8.14
C PHE A 146 -4.49 -24.28 8.72
N HIS A 147 -4.66 -23.23 7.91
CA HIS A 147 -5.42 -22.08 8.37
C HIS A 147 -6.87 -22.49 8.69
N PRO A 148 -7.37 -22.31 9.93
CA PRO A 148 -8.63 -22.92 10.37
C PRO A 148 -9.86 -22.39 9.64
N GLN A 149 -9.77 -21.19 9.06
CA GLN A 149 -10.85 -20.58 8.27
C GLN A 149 -10.73 -20.83 6.76
N ALA A 150 -9.64 -21.43 6.27
CA ALA A 150 -9.46 -21.61 4.84
C ALA A 150 -10.30 -22.78 4.31
N ALA A 151 -10.88 -22.61 3.12
CA ALA A 151 -11.64 -23.67 2.45
C ALA A 151 -10.77 -24.90 2.11
N GLY A 152 -9.45 -24.70 2.00
CA GLY A 152 -8.47 -25.76 1.82
C GLY A 152 -7.05 -25.22 1.93
N LEU A 153 -6.08 -26.14 1.98
CA LEU A 153 -4.65 -25.81 2.06
C LEU A 153 -4.15 -25.04 0.84
N THR A 154 -4.69 -25.35 -0.33
CA THR A 154 -4.16 -24.86 -1.61
C THR A 154 -5.29 -24.22 -2.41
N LEU A 155 -5.05 -22.99 -2.88
CA LEU A 155 -5.85 -22.37 -3.91
C LEU A 155 -5.30 -22.74 -5.28
N PHE A 156 -6.20 -23.23 -6.13
CA PHE A 156 -5.92 -23.64 -7.49
C PHE A 156 -6.18 -22.47 -8.44
N LEU A 157 -5.19 -22.22 -9.29
CA LEU A 157 -5.31 -21.27 -10.37
C LEU A 157 -6.19 -21.87 -11.48
N SER A 158 -7.19 -21.13 -11.95
CA SER A 158 -7.95 -21.55 -13.13
C SER A 158 -7.04 -21.57 -14.36
N GLU A 159 -7.17 -22.62 -15.19
CA GLU A 159 -6.30 -22.83 -16.35
C GLU A 159 -6.27 -21.60 -17.27
N LEU A 160 -5.05 -21.20 -17.62
CA LEU A 160 -4.78 -20.14 -18.57
C LEU A 160 -4.85 -20.74 -19.99
N PRO A 161 -5.83 -20.36 -20.83
CA PRO A 161 -5.85 -20.85 -22.20
C PRO A 161 -4.59 -20.40 -22.94
N GLY A 162 -3.84 -21.35 -23.49
CA GLY A 162 -2.62 -21.09 -24.29
C GLY A 162 -1.31 -20.95 -23.50
N TYR A 163 -1.29 -21.37 -22.23
CA TYR A 163 -0.10 -21.32 -21.38
C TYR A 163 0.55 -22.70 -21.27
N ASP A 164 0.97 -23.27 -22.41
CA ASP A 164 1.49 -24.65 -22.46
C ASP A 164 3.02 -24.76 -22.50
N ASP A 165 3.79 -23.67 -22.43
CA ASP A 165 5.25 -23.82 -22.40
C ASP A 165 5.96 -22.59 -21.83
N HIS A 166 6.57 -22.81 -20.67
CA HIS A 166 7.57 -22.01 -19.95
C HIS A 166 7.12 -20.68 -19.30
N MET A 167 7.17 -20.68 -17.96
CA MET A 167 6.94 -19.55 -17.04
C MET A 167 8.14 -18.57 -17.01
N ASP A 168 8.65 -18.18 -18.18
CA ASP A 168 9.81 -17.31 -18.25
C ASP A 168 9.38 -15.84 -18.09
N SER A 169 9.52 -15.35 -16.85
CA SER A 169 9.35 -13.94 -16.44
C SER A 169 7.91 -13.47 -16.26
N GLU A 170 7.25 -14.00 -15.23
CA GLU A 170 6.00 -13.45 -14.71
C GLU A 170 6.24 -12.45 -13.58
N SER A 171 5.67 -11.25 -13.71
CA SER A 171 5.44 -10.39 -12.56
C SER A 171 4.19 -10.89 -11.84
N LEU A 172 4.37 -11.35 -10.61
CA LEU A 172 3.31 -11.83 -9.75
C LEU A 172 3.01 -10.81 -8.65
N ARG A 173 1.73 -10.49 -8.46
CA ARG A 173 1.29 -9.64 -7.35
C ARG A 173 0.16 -10.29 -6.59
N LEU A 174 0.46 -10.60 -5.35
CA LEU A 174 -0.47 -11.18 -4.39
C LEU A 174 -0.95 -10.08 -3.44
N LYS A 175 -2.26 -9.99 -3.24
CA LYS A 175 -2.89 -9.13 -2.23
C LYS A 175 -3.97 -9.90 -1.49
N VAL A 176 -4.19 -9.53 -0.23
CA VAL A 176 -5.27 -10.05 0.60
C VAL A 176 -6.07 -8.87 1.18
N MET A 177 -7.39 -9.07 1.33
CA MET A 177 -8.27 -8.14 2.01
C MET A 177 -9.46 -8.91 2.59
N GLY A 178 -9.50 -9.06 3.92
CA GLY A 178 -10.48 -9.90 4.59
C GLY A 178 -10.54 -11.29 3.96
N ARG A 179 -11.75 -11.74 3.62
CA ARG A 179 -11.99 -13.05 2.98
C ARG A 179 -11.48 -13.19 1.54
N TYR A 180 -10.91 -12.15 0.94
CA TYR A 180 -10.46 -12.16 -0.45
C TYR A 180 -8.94 -12.26 -0.58
N ILE A 181 -8.49 -13.19 -1.41
CA ILE A 181 -7.12 -13.21 -1.94
C ILE A 181 -7.21 -12.91 -3.43
N ALA A 182 -6.29 -12.10 -3.94
CA ALA A 182 -6.18 -11.82 -5.36
C ALA A 182 -4.74 -11.97 -5.83
N LEU A 183 -4.57 -12.65 -6.97
CA LEU A 183 -3.29 -12.87 -7.63
C LEU A 183 -3.36 -12.33 -9.04
N GLN A 184 -2.52 -11.34 -9.32
CA GLN A 184 -2.24 -10.90 -10.67
C GLN A 184 -1.05 -11.70 -11.21
N CYS A 185 -1.24 -12.25 -12.41
CA CYS A 185 -0.17 -12.82 -13.23
C CYS A 185 -0.04 -11.99 -14.51
N THR A 186 1.20 -11.70 -14.93
CA THR A 186 1.48 -11.05 -16.22
C THR A 186 2.31 -11.96 -17.10
N SER A 187 1.87 -12.17 -18.34
CA SER A 187 2.66 -12.85 -19.36
C SER A 187 3.23 -11.85 -20.35
N SER A 188 4.56 -11.73 -20.37
CA SER A 188 5.28 -10.90 -21.34
C SER A 188 5.11 -11.42 -22.77
N LYS A 189 5.08 -12.75 -22.96
CA LYS A 189 4.93 -13.43 -24.25
C LYS A 189 3.64 -13.04 -24.97
N TYR A 190 2.55 -12.89 -24.24
CA TYR A 190 1.22 -12.64 -24.81
C TYR A 190 0.72 -11.20 -24.66
N ASN A 191 1.51 -10.31 -24.04
CA ASN A 191 1.06 -8.97 -23.65
C ASN A 191 -0.32 -9.01 -22.94
N MET A 192 -0.45 -9.98 -22.03
CA MET A 192 -1.69 -10.25 -21.32
C MET A 192 -1.41 -10.28 -19.83
N TRP A 193 -2.38 -9.83 -19.07
CA TRP A 193 -2.42 -10.06 -17.63
C TRP A 193 -3.77 -10.64 -17.27
N GLN A 194 -3.75 -11.38 -16.18
CA GLN A 194 -4.94 -11.94 -15.55
C GLN A 194 -4.89 -11.58 -14.08
N LEU A 195 -6.07 -11.31 -13.52
CA LEU A 195 -6.28 -11.21 -12.09
C LEU A 195 -7.33 -12.23 -11.70
N GLN A 196 -6.93 -13.14 -10.82
CA GLN A 196 -7.81 -14.15 -10.24
C GLN A 196 -8.07 -13.77 -8.79
N ILE A 197 -9.32 -13.93 -8.35
CA ILE A 197 -9.78 -13.57 -7.02
C ILE A 197 -10.49 -14.78 -6.41
N TRP A 198 -10.09 -15.12 -5.18
CA TRP A 198 -10.66 -16.18 -4.37
C TRP A 198 -11.31 -15.59 -3.14
N ASN A 199 -12.48 -16.10 -2.79
CA ASN A 199 -12.98 -16.10 -1.43
C ASN A 199 -12.35 -17.29 -0.69
N TRP A 200 -11.14 -17.08 -0.16
CA TRP A 200 -10.27 -18.15 0.34
C TRP A 200 -10.86 -18.93 1.52
N GLN A 201 -11.88 -18.37 2.18
CA GLN A 201 -12.62 -19.01 3.27
C GLN A 201 -13.68 -20.01 2.78
N HIS A 202 -14.16 -19.84 1.55
CA HIS A 202 -15.30 -20.60 1.02
C HIS A 202 -14.98 -21.39 -0.26
N SER A 203 -13.87 -21.11 -0.94
CA SER A 203 -13.52 -21.72 -2.21
C SER A 203 -12.01 -21.97 -2.35
N THR A 204 -11.65 -23.13 -2.90
CA THR A 204 -10.26 -23.46 -3.29
C THR A 204 -9.99 -23.14 -4.77
N THR A 205 -11.00 -22.77 -5.53
CA THR A 205 -10.89 -22.40 -6.95
C THR A 205 -11.15 -20.91 -7.11
N SER A 206 -10.61 -20.28 -8.15
CA SER A 206 -10.86 -18.86 -8.38
C SER A 206 -12.34 -18.65 -8.62
N ASP A 207 -12.99 -17.82 -7.82
CA ASP A 207 -14.42 -17.52 -7.97
C ASP A 207 -14.60 -16.51 -9.11
N SER A 208 -13.70 -15.53 -9.21
CA SER A 208 -13.80 -14.46 -10.19
C SER A 208 -12.48 -14.23 -10.94
N VAL A 209 -12.56 -14.02 -12.26
CA VAL A 209 -11.40 -13.89 -13.15
C VAL A 209 -11.55 -12.66 -14.04
N LEU A 210 -10.62 -11.72 -13.93
CA LEU A 210 -10.51 -10.57 -14.84
C LEU A 210 -9.35 -10.78 -15.81
N ARG A 211 -9.64 -10.75 -17.11
CA ARG A 211 -8.65 -10.85 -18.19
C ARG A 211 -8.71 -9.60 -19.05
N VAL A 212 -7.57 -8.96 -19.27
CA VAL A 212 -7.51 -7.79 -20.15
C VAL A 212 -6.22 -7.88 -20.97
N SER A 213 -6.34 -7.76 -22.29
CA SER A 213 -5.18 -7.56 -23.16
C SER A 213 -4.68 -6.13 -23.00
N ASN A 214 -3.39 -5.94 -22.77
CA ASN A 214 -2.80 -4.62 -22.60
C ASN A 214 -1.42 -4.59 -23.23
N LYS A 215 -1.10 -3.50 -23.95
CA LYS A 215 0.22 -3.31 -24.58
C LYS A 215 1.38 -3.30 -23.57
N CYS A 216 1.13 -2.97 -22.31
CA CYS A 216 2.13 -2.91 -21.25
C CYS A 216 1.66 -3.66 -19.98
N PRO A 217 1.63 -5.00 -19.96
CA PRO A 217 1.06 -5.78 -18.85
C PRO A 217 1.82 -5.59 -17.52
N TRP A 218 3.12 -5.27 -17.56
CA TRP A 218 3.94 -5.06 -16.36
C TRP A 218 3.58 -3.81 -15.55
N ARG A 219 2.71 -2.94 -16.06
CA ARG A 219 2.35 -1.66 -15.41
C ARG A 219 1.06 -1.72 -14.62
N ILE A 220 0.53 -2.91 -14.39
CA ILE A 220 -0.83 -3.05 -13.92
C ILE A 220 -0.81 -3.29 -12.43
N HIS A 221 -1.39 -2.35 -11.69
CA HIS A 221 -1.57 -2.43 -10.26
C HIS A 221 -3.04 -2.66 -9.96
N PHE A 222 -3.33 -3.28 -8.83
CA PHE A 222 -4.69 -3.38 -8.35
C PHE A 222 -4.71 -3.23 -6.83
N CYS A 223 -5.86 -2.92 -6.28
CA CYS A 223 -6.09 -2.80 -4.85
C CYS A 223 -7.57 -3.03 -4.56
N PHE A 224 -7.86 -3.71 -3.45
CA PHE A 224 -9.22 -3.81 -2.94
C PHE A 224 -9.66 -2.44 -2.44
N PHE A 225 -10.94 -2.12 -2.69
CA PHE A 225 -11.56 -0.89 -2.25
C PHE A 225 -12.82 -1.26 -1.45
N GLY A 226 -12.64 -1.46 -0.15
CA GLY A 226 -13.66 -2.10 0.69
C GLY A 226 -13.81 -3.59 0.37
N ASN A 227 -14.96 -4.15 0.71
CA ASN A 227 -15.25 -5.59 0.63
C ASN A 227 -15.90 -6.02 -0.70
N ASP A 228 -16.35 -5.07 -1.51
CA ASP A 228 -17.20 -5.30 -2.68
C ASP A 228 -16.63 -4.69 -3.95
N ARG A 229 -15.48 -4.01 -3.89
CA ARG A 229 -14.90 -3.32 -5.05
C ARG A 229 -13.41 -3.55 -5.20
N LEU A 230 -12.99 -3.42 -6.44
CA LEU A 230 -11.62 -3.58 -6.87
C LEU A 230 -11.24 -2.39 -7.75
N LEU A 231 -10.14 -1.75 -7.43
CA LEU A 231 -9.55 -0.70 -8.24
C LEU A 231 -8.37 -1.28 -9.03
N VAL A 232 -8.42 -1.17 -10.35
CA VAL A 232 -7.36 -1.60 -11.26
C VAL A 232 -6.77 -0.38 -11.93
N PHE A 233 -5.46 -0.24 -11.81
CA PHE A 233 -4.68 0.80 -12.45
C PHE A 233 -3.87 0.20 -13.59
N ALA A 234 -4.13 0.66 -14.82
CA ALA A 234 -3.44 0.24 -16.04
C ALA A 234 -3.09 1.48 -16.89
N GLU A 235 -3.48 1.50 -18.17
CA GLU A 235 -3.44 2.74 -18.97
C GLU A 235 -4.54 3.72 -18.55
N ASP A 236 -5.60 3.19 -17.95
CA ASP A 236 -6.69 3.91 -17.32
C ASP A 236 -6.88 3.39 -15.89
N LEU A 237 -7.67 4.13 -15.11
CA LEU A 237 -8.08 3.71 -13.79
C LEU A 237 -9.49 3.14 -13.89
N LYS A 238 -9.66 1.87 -13.54
CA LYS A 238 -10.94 1.18 -13.61
C LYS A 238 -11.39 0.74 -12.22
N LEU A 239 -12.64 1.01 -11.90
CA LEU A 239 -13.31 0.54 -10.69
C LEU A 239 -14.24 -0.61 -11.08
N TYR A 240 -14.08 -1.75 -10.43
CA TYR A 240 -14.87 -2.95 -10.62
C TYR A 240 -15.67 -3.29 -9.37
N SER A 241 -16.86 -3.87 -9.53
CA SER A 241 -17.59 -4.59 -8.49
C SER A 241 -17.11 -6.03 -8.42
N ILE A 242 -16.95 -6.52 -7.20
CA ILE A 242 -16.69 -7.93 -6.86
C ILE A 242 -17.74 -8.45 -5.85
N GLU A 243 -18.90 -7.80 -5.79
CA GLU A 243 -20.01 -8.20 -4.91
C GLU A 243 -20.52 -9.60 -5.25
N ASP A 244 -20.77 -9.87 -6.54
CA ASP A 244 -21.08 -11.19 -7.06
C ASP A 244 -19.83 -11.87 -7.60
N MET A 245 -19.18 -12.65 -6.74
CA MET A 245 -17.98 -13.43 -7.08
C MET A 245 -18.27 -14.62 -8.00
N SER A 246 -19.53 -14.97 -8.28
CA SER A 246 -19.86 -16.02 -9.25
C SER A 246 -19.68 -15.58 -10.70
N GLN A 247 -19.52 -14.26 -10.90
CA GLN A 247 -19.34 -13.64 -12.20
C GLN A 247 -17.95 -12.99 -12.31
N THR A 248 -17.58 -12.63 -13.55
CA THR A 248 -16.42 -11.76 -13.80
C THR A 248 -16.64 -10.39 -13.14
N PRO A 249 -15.61 -9.71 -12.61
CA PRO A 249 -15.82 -8.41 -11.95
C PRO A 249 -16.48 -7.40 -12.90
N GLU A 250 -17.56 -6.77 -12.45
CA GLU A 250 -18.35 -5.84 -13.26
C GLU A 250 -17.67 -4.46 -13.29
N LEU A 251 -17.42 -3.92 -14.48
CA LEU A 251 -16.85 -2.57 -14.61
C LEU A 251 -17.88 -1.51 -14.22
N LEU A 252 -17.64 -0.83 -13.10
CA LEU A 252 -18.51 0.26 -12.60
C LEU A 252 -18.14 1.62 -13.19
N ALA A 253 -16.84 1.90 -13.29
CA ALA A 253 -16.34 3.16 -13.83
C ALA A 253 -14.96 2.99 -14.46
N SER A 254 -14.68 3.76 -15.51
CA SER A 254 -13.34 3.92 -16.07
C SER A 254 -13.03 5.41 -16.14
N PHE A 255 -11.84 5.76 -15.65
CA PHE A 255 -11.31 7.11 -15.65
C PHE A 255 -10.10 7.11 -16.57
N MET A 256 -10.22 7.80 -17.70
CA MET A 256 -9.12 7.97 -18.62
C MET A 256 -8.02 8.77 -17.94
N LEU A 257 -6.84 8.20 -17.96
CA LEU A 257 -5.63 8.82 -17.49
C LEU A 257 -4.93 9.47 -18.68
N HIS A 258 -4.52 10.72 -18.55
CA HIS A 258 -3.95 11.44 -19.68
C HIS A 258 -2.66 10.74 -20.16
N THR A 259 -2.53 10.44 -21.46
CA THR A 259 -1.56 9.53 -22.10
C THR A 259 -0.06 9.74 -21.83
N GLN A 260 0.31 10.77 -21.06
CA GLN A 260 1.68 11.03 -20.59
C GLN A 260 2.05 10.26 -19.31
N LEU A 261 1.12 9.53 -18.67
CA LEU A 261 1.35 8.82 -17.40
C LEU A 261 2.18 7.52 -17.54
N ARG A 262 3.24 7.53 -18.34
CA ARG A 262 3.90 6.29 -18.77
C ARG A 262 4.82 5.66 -17.72
N TYR A 263 4.90 6.12 -16.47
CA TYR A 263 5.92 5.60 -15.54
C TYR A 263 5.41 5.40 -14.10
N THR A 264 5.90 4.30 -13.53
CA THR A 264 5.80 3.77 -12.16
C THR A 264 4.67 4.33 -11.30
N THR A 265 3.54 3.62 -11.30
CA THR A 265 2.48 3.85 -10.32
C THR A 265 2.52 2.74 -9.28
N ALA A 266 2.17 3.04 -8.04
CA ALA A 266 1.95 2.04 -7.01
C ALA A 266 0.55 2.29 -6.43
N CYS A 267 -0.35 1.30 -6.51
CA CYS A 267 -1.55 1.33 -5.67
C CYS A 267 -1.20 0.77 -4.29
N LEU A 268 -1.08 1.67 -3.32
CA LEU A 268 -0.97 1.34 -1.91
C LEU A 268 -2.37 1.13 -1.34
N LEU A 269 -2.56 0.06 -0.58
CA LEU A 269 -3.83 -0.25 0.03
C LEU A 269 -4.14 0.81 1.09
N PRO A 270 -5.35 1.40 1.14
CA PRO A 270 -5.80 2.03 2.36
C PRO A 270 -5.89 0.94 3.44
N VAL A 271 -5.14 1.09 4.53
CA VAL A 271 -5.15 0.17 5.68
C VAL A 271 -6.47 0.27 6.47
N ASP A 272 -7.39 1.14 6.06
CA ASP A 272 -8.66 1.38 6.73
C ASP A 272 -9.86 1.26 5.78
N ASP A 273 -10.86 0.48 6.20
CA ASP A 273 -12.20 0.40 5.61
C ASP A 273 -12.92 1.76 5.77
N ILE A 274 -12.71 2.68 4.85
CA ILE A 274 -13.48 3.92 4.81
C ILE A 274 -13.91 4.23 3.38
N ALA A 275 -15.22 4.18 3.14
CA ALA A 275 -15.85 4.65 1.91
C ALA A 275 -16.23 6.13 2.02
N CYS A 276 -16.10 6.88 0.92
CA CYS A 276 -16.42 8.31 0.87
C CYS A 276 -17.30 8.66 -0.35
N SER A 277 -17.98 9.81 -0.29
CA SER A 277 -18.85 10.35 -1.35
C SER A 277 -18.32 11.68 -1.90
N SER A 278 -18.09 11.76 -3.22
CA SER A 278 -18.50 12.90 -4.08
C SER A 278 -17.97 12.75 -5.52
N GLN A 279 -18.78 13.19 -6.49
CA GLN A 279 -18.45 13.35 -7.92
C GLN A 279 -17.75 14.72 -8.13
N PRO A 280 -16.56 14.80 -8.77
CA PRO A 280 -15.94 16.08 -9.10
C PRO A 280 -16.23 16.51 -10.55
N GLN A 281 -16.43 17.81 -10.78
CA GLN A 281 -16.41 18.45 -12.11
C GLN A 281 -14.98 18.95 -12.41
N TRP A 282 -14.43 18.63 -13.58
CA TRP A 282 -13.03 18.88 -13.94
C TRP A 282 -12.91 19.87 -15.11
N GLY A 283 -12.01 20.84 -14.99
CA GLY A 283 -11.52 21.70 -16.07
C GLY A 283 -10.22 21.14 -16.66
N LEU A 284 -10.05 21.27 -17.98
CA LEU A 284 -8.97 20.67 -18.78
C LEU A 284 -7.61 21.38 -18.54
N ASN A 285 -6.64 20.67 -17.92
CA ASN A 285 -5.19 20.66 -18.23
C ASN A 285 -4.38 19.77 -17.21
N ALA A 286 -3.65 18.74 -17.70
CA ALA A 286 -2.60 17.87 -17.05
C ALA A 286 -3.01 16.93 -15.85
N PRO A 287 -2.10 16.26 -15.06
CA PRO A 287 -1.28 15.00 -15.21
C PRO A 287 -1.75 13.70 -14.40
N ILE A 288 -0.86 12.87 -13.76
CA ILE A 288 -1.01 11.44 -13.25
C ILE A 288 -1.85 11.24 -11.99
N VAL A 289 -2.86 10.37 -12.01
CA VAL A 289 -3.85 10.12 -10.94
C VAL A 289 -3.39 9.13 -9.84
N TYR A 290 -3.52 9.55 -8.58
CA TYR A 290 -3.61 8.69 -7.39
C TYR A 290 -5.00 8.83 -6.77
N VAL A 291 -5.59 7.72 -6.34
CA VAL A 291 -6.93 7.68 -5.74
C VAL A 291 -6.80 7.45 -4.25
N ILE A 292 -7.14 8.47 -3.45
CA ILE A 292 -7.28 8.31 -2.01
C ILE A 292 -8.74 8.52 -1.65
N SER A 293 -9.48 7.40 -1.57
CA SER A 293 -10.86 7.18 -1.09
C SER A 293 -12.01 8.11 -1.56
N THR A 294 -11.76 9.35 -2.00
CA THR A 294 -12.63 10.23 -2.83
C THR A 294 -11.87 11.39 -3.48
N ARG A 295 -10.55 11.47 -3.29
CA ARG A 295 -9.74 12.64 -3.58
C ARG A 295 -8.61 12.22 -4.51
N ILE A 296 -8.67 12.73 -5.73
CA ILE A 296 -7.72 12.43 -6.80
C ILE A 296 -6.55 13.41 -6.70
N PHE A 297 -5.33 12.88 -6.57
CA PHE A 297 -4.09 13.67 -6.60
C PHE A 297 -3.34 13.45 -7.91
N LEU A 298 -2.75 14.51 -8.46
CA LEU A 298 -2.07 14.47 -9.75
C LEU A 298 -0.54 14.64 -9.61
N ARG A 299 0.26 13.63 -10.00
CA ARG A 299 1.72 13.71 -10.13
C ARG A 299 2.13 13.77 -11.60
N SER A 300 3.26 14.32 -11.99
CA SER A 300 3.78 14.16 -13.37
C SER A 300 5.16 13.55 -13.30
N PHE A 301 5.49 12.63 -14.21
CA PHE A 301 6.86 12.13 -14.40
C PHE A 301 7.34 12.43 -15.81
N ARG A 302 8.52 13.05 -15.95
CA ARG A 302 9.17 13.24 -17.26
C ARG A 302 10.45 12.41 -17.29
N SER A 303 10.37 11.19 -17.84
CA SER A 303 11.52 10.30 -17.98
C SER A 303 12.39 10.69 -19.18
N GLY A 304 13.63 11.08 -18.91
CA GLY A 304 14.71 11.28 -19.88
C GLY A 304 16.12 11.12 -19.31
N SER A 305 16.29 11.13 -17.98
CA SER A 305 17.57 10.87 -17.31
C SER A 305 17.32 10.14 -15.99
N SER A 306 18.24 9.27 -15.61
CA SER A 306 18.33 8.67 -14.27
C SER A 306 18.76 9.71 -13.22
N ASP A 307 18.20 10.92 -13.29
CA ASP A 307 18.58 11.99 -12.38
C ASP A 307 17.84 11.78 -11.07
N ALA A 308 18.63 11.56 -10.01
CA ALA A 308 18.18 11.35 -8.64
C ALA A 308 17.55 12.61 -7.99
N ASN A 309 16.75 13.38 -8.73
CA ASN A 309 16.03 14.57 -8.28
C ASN A 309 14.51 14.35 -8.25
N THR A 310 14.04 13.14 -8.52
CA THR A 310 12.61 12.85 -8.49
C THR A 310 12.11 12.82 -7.06
N VAL A 311 10.93 13.40 -6.82
CA VAL A 311 10.18 13.12 -5.59
C VAL A 311 9.82 11.65 -5.57
N GLU A 312 9.62 11.07 -4.41
CA GLU A 312 9.06 9.73 -4.31
C GLU A 312 7.78 9.84 -3.47
N ILE A 313 6.64 9.45 -4.05
CA ILE A 313 5.46 9.17 -3.23
C ILE A 313 5.79 7.83 -2.61
N VAL A 314 6.13 7.86 -1.33
CA VAL A 314 6.65 6.67 -0.66
C VAL A 314 5.52 5.89 -0.03
N HIS A 315 4.52 6.58 0.51
CA HIS A 315 3.41 5.89 1.18
C HIS A 315 2.07 6.64 1.15
N LEU A 316 0.97 5.89 1.15
CA LEU A 316 -0.40 6.37 1.32
C LEU A 316 -1.05 5.55 2.44
N SER A 317 -1.61 6.22 3.46
CA SER A 317 -2.39 5.55 4.51
C SER A 317 -3.57 6.43 4.91
N GLY A 318 -4.79 5.93 4.69
CA GLY A 318 -6.03 6.69 4.91
C GLY A 318 -6.04 8.00 4.12
N ASN A 319 -6.26 9.13 4.81
CA ASN A 319 -6.28 10.48 4.22
C ASN A 319 -4.89 11.12 4.07
N ARG A 320 -3.81 10.35 4.22
CA ARG A 320 -2.45 10.89 4.36
C ARG A 320 -1.55 10.45 3.23
N VAL A 321 -0.71 11.37 2.78
CA VAL A 321 0.30 11.17 1.76
C VAL A 321 1.66 11.44 2.36
N LEU A 322 2.56 10.46 2.22
CA LEU A 322 3.96 10.57 2.62
C LEU A 322 4.83 10.75 1.38
N LEU A 323 5.59 11.83 1.37
CA LEU A 323 6.41 12.26 0.24
C LEU A 323 7.86 12.45 0.66
N LEU A 324 8.79 11.92 -0.11
CA LEU A 324 10.21 12.19 0.03
C LEU A 324 10.62 13.23 -1.01
N PHE A 325 11.14 14.37 -0.55
CA PHE A 325 11.54 15.50 -1.38
C PHE A 325 13.06 15.68 -1.37
N PRO A 326 13.72 15.82 -2.52
CA PRO A 326 15.12 16.22 -2.54
C PRO A 326 15.28 17.62 -1.96
N VAL A 327 16.33 17.82 -1.18
CA VAL A 327 16.75 19.13 -0.68
C VAL A 327 17.68 19.75 -1.73
N PRO A 328 17.43 21.00 -2.17
CA PRO A 328 18.32 21.68 -3.10
C PRO A 328 19.73 21.71 -2.53
N GLU A 329 20.72 21.36 -3.35
CA GLU A 329 22.12 21.37 -2.93
C GLU A 329 22.51 22.76 -2.41
N ARG A 330 23.05 22.80 -1.19
CA ARG A 330 23.83 23.96 -0.76
C ARG A 330 25.14 23.89 -1.55
N ILE A 331 25.27 24.73 -2.57
CA ILE A 331 26.52 24.95 -3.29
C ILE A 331 27.56 25.35 -2.25
N SER A 332 28.35 24.36 -1.81
CA SER A 332 29.48 24.60 -0.91
C SER A 332 30.69 24.77 -1.80
N ASN A 333 31.29 25.97 -1.73
CA ASN A 333 32.40 26.45 -2.56
C ASN A 333 33.74 25.69 -2.41
N HIS A 334 33.71 24.40 -2.06
CA HIS A 334 34.92 23.59 -1.91
C HIS A 334 35.21 22.80 -3.20
N ASN A 335 36.29 23.21 -3.87
CA ASN A 335 36.86 22.70 -5.13
C ASN A 335 37.43 21.25 -5.05
N SER A 336 36.68 20.27 -4.55
CA SER A 336 37.15 18.86 -4.56
C SER A 336 36.55 18.07 -5.72
N VAL A 337 37.43 17.62 -6.62
CA VAL A 337 37.20 17.01 -7.95
C VAL A 337 36.52 15.62 -7.94
N THR A 338 36.15 15.06 -6.79
CA THR A 338 35.54 13.71 -6.71
C THR A 338 34.35 13.64 -5.77
N ARG A 339 33.46 14.63 -5.83
CA ARG A 339 32.29 14.67 -4.96
C ARG A 339 31.21 13.71 -5.47
N ARG A 340 31.12 12.51 -4.87
CA ARG A 340 29.83 11.81 -4.76
C ARG A 340 28.91 12.75 -3.99
N ILE A 341 28.04 13.43 -4.72
CA ILE A 341 27.06 14.33 -4.14
C ILE A 341 26.07 13.45 -3.36
N SER A 342 26.21 13.43 -2.04
CA SER A 342 25.21 12.82 -1.16
C SER A 342 23.96 13.69 -1.23
N LYS A 343 22.98 13.26 -2.01
CA LYS A 343 21.69 13.95 -2.09
C LYS A 343 20.95 13.75 -0.78
N LEU A 344 20.51 14.87 -0.21
CA LEU A 344 19.72 14.88 0.99
C LEU A 344 18.25 14.99 0.60
N SER A 345 17.39 14.29 1.30
CA SER A 345 15.94 14.34 1.13
C SER A 345 15.25 14.68 2.44
N LYS A 346 14.15 15.42 2.39
CA LYS A 346 13.26 15.69 3.52
C LYS A 346 11.95 14.95 3.33
N LEU A 347 11.40 14.48 4.44
CA LEU A 347 10.11 13.82 4.43
C LEU A 347 9.01 14.86 4.65
N ARG A 348 7.95 14.81 3.85
CA ARG A 348 6.79 15.69 3.93
C ARG A 348 5.54 14.83 4.02
N ILE A 349 4.65 15.20 4.92
CA ILE A 349 3.38 14.54 5.14
C ILE A 349 2.28 15.55 4.77
N MET A 350 1.30 15.08 4.01
CA MET A 350 0.10 15.83 3.68
C MET A 350 -1.09 15.08 4.25
N ASP A 351 -1.78 15.65 5.23
CA ASP A 351 -3.00 15.10 5.83
C ASP A 351 -4.23 15.83 5.26
N PHE A 352 -5.01 15.11 4.47
CA PHE A 352 -6.24 15.59 3.84
C PHE A 352 -7.48 15.42 4.73
N SER A 353 -7.31 14.98 5.98
CA SER A 353 -8.37 14.91 6.98
C SER A 353 -8.98 16.30 7.19
N PRO A 354 -10.29 16.48 6.99
CA PRO A 354 -10.90 17.79 7.17
C PRO A 354 -10.85 18.25 8.64
N LEU A 355 -10.79 17.34 9.61
CA LEU A 355 -10.52 17.69 11.01
C LEU A 355 -9.14 18.28 11.21
N ALA A 356 -8.11 17.72 10.57
CA ALA A 356 -6.77 18.30 10.61
C ALA A 356 -6.80 19.74 10.07
N VAL A 357 -7.48 19.95 8.93
CA VAL A 357 -7.64 21.26 8.28
C VAL A 357 -8.46 22.25 9.13
N MET A 358 -9.53 21.77 9.78
CA MET A 358 -10.44 22.59 10.58
C MET A 358 -9.82 22.99 11.91
N ASN A 359 -9.26 22.02 12.64
CA ASN A 359 -8.90 22.23 14.03
C ASN A 359 -7.65 23.09 14.17
N ARG A 360 -6.73 23.17 13.19
CA ARG A 360 -5.48 23.98 13.30
C ARG A 360 -4.62 23.67 14.55
N TRP A 361 -4.95 22.64 15.33
CA TRP A 361 -4.32 22.36 16.62
C TRP A 361 -3.08 21.49 16.41
N GLY A 362 -2.07 21.95 15.67
CA GLY A 362 -0.85 21.16 15.47
C GLY A 362 0.21 21.75 14.56
N LEU A 363 1.42 21.17 14.64
CA LEU A 363 2.74 21.52 14.07
C LEU A 363 2.82 21.81 12.56
N GLY A 364 1.73 21.69 11.82
CA GLY A 364 1.70 21.77 10.37
C GLY A 364 1.14 23.07 9.80
N ARG A 365 1.49 23.35 8.54
CA ARG A 365 0.94 24.46 7.76
C ARG A 365 -0.38 24.01 7.12
N VAL A 366 -1.47 24.72 7.40
CA VAL A 366 -2.75 24.46 6.71
C VAL A 366 -2.74 25.10 5.33
N VAL A 367 -2.91 24.29 4.28
CA VAL A 367 -3.05 24.72 2.90
C VAL A 367 -4.52 24.63 2.52
N ARG A 368 -5.18 25.77 2.28
CA ARG A 368 -6.63 25.83 2.00
C ARG A 368 -6.98 26.02 0.53
N LYS A 369 -6.06 26.60 -0.23
CA LYS A 369 -6.23 26.87 -1.66
C LYS A 369 -5.50 25.80 -2.45
N PRO A 370 -5.90 25.55 -3.71
CA PRO A 370 -5.10 24.74 -4.61
C PRO A 370 -3.64 25.18 -4.56
N SER A 371 -2.74 24.21 -4.40
CA SER A 371 -1.31 24.47 -4.29
C SER A 371 -0.55 23.54 -5.20
N THR A 372 0.45 24.09 -5.85
CA THR A 372 1.42 23.36 -6.63
C THR A 372 2.71 23.28 -5.83
N LEU A 373 3.17 22.06 -5.58
CA LEU A 373 4.48 21.82 -4.99
C LEU A 373 5.48 21.67 -6.11
N ASP A 374 6.41 22.63 -6.17
CA ASP A 374 7.55 22.57 -7.09
C ASP A 374 8.54 21.54 -6.57
N ILE A 375 8.74 20.50 -7.37
CA ILE A 375 9.70 19.45 -7.06
C ILE A 375 11.07 19.95 -7.50
N THR A 376 11.81 20.54 -6.56
CA THR A 376 13.05 21.25 -6.88
C THR A 376 14.05 20.29 -7.54
N GLY A 377 14.51 20.62 -8.75
CA GLY A 377 15.43 19.78 -9.52
C GLY A 377 14.77 18.87 -10.57
N CYS A 378 13.43 18.88 -10.66
CA CYS A 378 12.67 18.28 -11.77
C CYS A 378 11.67 19.31 -12.32
N GLU A 379 11.30 19.20 -13.60
CA GLU A 379 10.14 19.92 -14.17
C GLU A 379 8.79 19.32 -13.72
N GLU A 380 8.79 18.60 -12.59
CA GLU A 380 7.64 17.92 -12.05
C GLU A 380 6.95 18.82 -11.03
N HIS A 381 5.63 18.86 -11.12
CA HIS A 381 4.78 19.61 -10.21
C HIS A 381 3.74 18.65 -9.62
N LEU A 382 3.58 18.69 -8.30
CA LEU A 382 2.48 18.02 -7.62
C LEU A 382 1.42 19.07 -7.29
N THR A 383 0.31 19.04 -8.02
CA THR A 383 -0.82 19.95 -7.77
C THR A 383 -1.89 19.23 -6.97
N THR A 384 -2.28 19.85 -5.87
CA THR A 384 -3.39 19.44 -5.01
C THR A 384 -4.43 20.55 -5.02
N PHE A 385 -5.69 20.19 -5.20
CA PHE A 385 -6.84 21.11 -5.20
C PHE A 385 -7.62 21.10 -3.89
N LEU A 386 -7.21 20.25 -2.96
CA LEU A 386 -7.94 19.97 -1.74
C LEU A 386 -7.25 20.63 -0.56
N PRO A 387 -7.98 21.10 0.45
CA PRO A 387 -7.37 21.54 1.68
C PRO A 387 -6.64 20.39 2.38
N TYR A 388 -5.46 20.67 2.94
CA TYR A 388 -4.67 19.72 3.72
C TYR A 388 -3.84 20.42 4.80
N VAL A 389 -3.35 19.62 5.75
CA VAL A 389 -2.29 20.01 6.67
C VAL A 389 -0.97 19.45 6.16
N GLU A 390 0.01 20.31 6.02
CA GLU A 390 1.37 19.97 5.60
C GLU A 390 2.29 19.92 6.82
N VAL A 391 2.98 18.81 7.03
CA VAL A 391 4.06 18.68 8.02
C VAL A 391 5.34 18.35 7.26
N ILE A 392 6.34 19.22 7.37
CA ILE A 392 7.67 18.98 6.80
C ILE A 392 8.58 18.56 7.95
N LEU A 393 9.18 17.39 7.82
CA LEU A 393 10.16 16.88 8.76
C LEU A 393 11.48 17.58 8.47
N ASP A 394 11.99 18.37 9.42
CA ASP A 394 13.26 19.11 9.25
C ASP A 394 14.50 18.22 9.35
N ARG A 395 14.30 16.90 9.17
CA ARG A 395 15.36 15.92 9.14
C ARG A 395 15.71 15.58 7.70
N GLU A 396 17.02 15.61 7.44
CA GLU A 396 17.57 15.30 6.13
C GLU A 396 18.08 13.85 6.11
N PHE A 397 17.67 13.11 5.10
CA PHE A 397 18.04 11.71 4.87
C PHE A 397 18.98 11.63 3.68
N GLY A 398 20.10 10.94 3.82
CA GLY A 398 20.95 10.62 2.66
C GLY A 398 20.23 9.64 1.75
N ALA A 399 20.24 9.88 0.44
CA ALA A 399 19.63 9.00 -0.55
C ALA A 399 20.18 7.56 -0.51
N ASP A 400 21.42 7.39 -0.04
CA ASP A 400 22.09 6.10 0.15
C ASP A 400 21.74 5.41 1.47
N LYS A 401 21.07 6.11 2.39
CA LYS A 401 20.79 5.60 3.74
C LYS A 401 19.38 5.07 3.91
N LEU A 402 18.42 5.53 3.12
CA LEU A 402 17.02 5.16 3.28
C LEU A 402 16.63 4.13 2.21
N THR A 403 16.33 2.92 2.63
CA THR A 403 15.99 1.79 1.76
C THR A 403 14.49 1.72 1.48
N ASP A 404 13.65 1.99 2.48
CA ASP A 404 12.19 1.97 2.33
C ASP A 404 11.53 2.87 3.39
N ILE A 405 10.28 3.26 3.15
CA ILE A 405 9.45 3.97 4.13
C ILE A 405 8.04 3.40 4.12
N TRP A 406 7.55 3.05 5.30
CA TRP A 406 6.16 2.63 5.49
C TRP A 406 5.45 3.56 6.47
N MET A 407 4.13 3.63 6.36
CA MET A 407 3.31 4.40 7.28
C MET A 407 2.08 3.58 7.66
N ASP A 408 1.92 3.36 8.96
CA ASP A 408 0.73 2.76 9.56
C ASP A 408 -0.16 3.88 10.14
N ARG A 409 -1.22 3.53 10.89
CA ARG A 409 -2.20 4.47 11.45
C ARG A 409 -1.56 5.60 12.27
N ASP A 410 -0.58 5.27 13.10
CA ASP A 410 0.04 6.13 14.11
C ASP A 410 1.58 6.09 14.09
N LYS A 411 2.19 5.53 13.04
CA LYS A 411 3.63 5.31 12.97
C LYS A 411 4.17 5.49 11.56
N ILE A 412 5.34 6.12 11.44
CA ILE A 412 6.17 6.08 10.24
C ILE A 412 7.39 5.22 10.54
N TYR A 413 7.66 4.28 9.65
CA TYR A 413 8.78 3.36 9.71
C TYR A 413 9.77 3.72 8.62
N LEU A 414 10.98 4.09 9.02
CA LEU A 414 12.08 4.43 8.12
C LEU A 414 13.08 3.29 8.13
N LEU A 415 13.18 2.55 7.02
CA LEU A 415 14.17 1.49 6.88
C LEU A 415 15.47 2.06 6.36
N SER A 416 16.53 1.88 7.13
CA SER A 416 17.91 2.18 6.76
C SER A 416 18.80 0.98 7.09
N ASN A 417 20.03 1.21 7.58
CA ASN A 417 20.79 0.19 8.29
C ASN A 417 20.09 -0.28 9.59
N GLU A 418 19.19 0.54 10.12
CA GLU A 418 18.32 0.25 11.25
C GLU A 418 16.88 0.62 10.88
N LEU A 419 15.89 0.03 11.57
CA LEU A 419 14.52 0.51 11.49
C LEU A 419 14.36 1.65 12.47
N GLU A 420 13.91 2.79 12.01
CA GLU A 420 13.51 3.87 12.88
C GLU A 420 11.99 4.05 12.85
N VAL A 421 11.39 4.19 14.02
CA VAL A 421 9.95 4.32 14.19
C VAL A 421 9.65 5.67 14.81
N ILE A 422 8.94 6.49 14.04
CA ILE A 422 8.43 7.78 14.46
C ILE A 422 6.97 7.60 14.83
N ASN A 423 6.59 7.93 16.07
CA ASN A 423 5.17 7.94 16.45
C ASN A 423 4.52 9.21 15.93
N VAL A 424 3.33 9.05 15.40
CA VAL A 424 2.60 10.07 14.67
C VAL A 424 1.19 10.20 15.19
#